data_AF-A0A1S8WNX4-F1
#
_entry.id   AF-A0A1S8WNX4-F1
#
_cell.length_a   1.000
_cell.length_b   1.000
_cell.length_c   1.000
_cell.angle_alpha   90.00
_cell.angle_beta   90.00
_cell.angle_gamma   90.00
#
_symmetry.space_group_name_H-M   'P 1'
#
loop_
_entity.id
_entity.type
_entity.pdbx_description
1 polymer ?
#
loop_
_entity_poly.entity_id
_entity_poly.type
_entity_poly.pdbx_seq_one_letter_code
_entity_poly.pdbx_strand_id
1 'polypeptide(L)'
;DGQKMSKRLKNYPDPLDVIQRHGADALRLYLINSPVVRAQNLRFFESGVHDVVKDVFLPWYNAFRFLIESSIVPYERSTGQAFTVTPDSVPQTDNFMDRWILSFTQSLILFVHAELA
;
A
#
# COMPACT_ATOMS: atom_id res chain seq x y z
N ASP A 1 -1.54 26.67 5.95
CA ASP A 1 -1.82 27.68 7.00
C ASP A 1 -2.99 27.30 7.92
N GLY A 2 -3.74 26.22 7.64
CA GLY A 2 -4.90 25.84 8.46
C GLY A 2 -6.12 26.71 8.17
N GLN A 3 -6.05 27.57 7.16
CA GLN A 3 -7.19 28.36 6.70
C GLN A 3 -8.19 27.46 5.97
N LYS A 4 -9.46 27.88 6.00
CA LYS A 4 -10.51 27.20 5.23
C LYS A 4 -10.15 27.21 3.74
N MET A 5 -10.09 26.02 3.14
CA MET A 5 -9.87 25.90 1.70
C MET A 5 -11.07 26.48 0.94
N SER A 6 -10.83 27.30 -0.08
CA SER A 6 -11.89 27.85 -0.93
C SER A 6 -11.45 28.04 -2.38
N LYS A 7 -12.37 27.74 -3.31
CA LYS A 7 -12.17 27.94 -4.76
C LYS A 7 -11.81 29.39 -5.11
N ARG A 8 -12.38 30.35 -4.38
CA ARG A 8 -12.12 31.79 -4.56
C ARG A 8 -10.70 32.17 -4.16
N LEU A 9 -10.20 31.66 -3.03
CA LEU A 9 -8.85 31.97 -2.54
C LEU A 9 -7.76 31.14 -3.21
N LYS A 10 -8.12 30.02 -3.86
CA LYS A 10 -7.16 29.08 -4.47
C LYS A 10 -6.03 28.69 -3.52
N ASN A 11 -6.34 28.56 -2.23
CA ASN A 11 -5.40 28.26 -1.15
C ASN A 11 -5.22 26.74 -0.94
N TYR A 12 -5.37 25.96 -2.01
CA TYR A 12 -5.18 24.52 -2.03
C TYR A 12 -4.57 24.12 -3.37
N PRO A 13 -3.73 23.07 -3.43
CA PRO A 13 -3.18 22.59 -4.69
C PRO A 13 -4.29 21.96 -5.54
N ASP A 14 -4.20 22.09 -6.86
CA ASP A 14 -5.17 21.45 -7.77
C ASP A 14 -5.14 19.93 -7.56
N PRO A 15 -6.27 19.28 -7.25
CA PRO A 15 -6.33 17.84 -7.08
C PRO A 15 -5.81 17.06 -8.30
N LEU A 16 -6.04 17.56 -9.52
CA LEU A 16 -5.57 16.89 -10.74
C LEU A 16 -4.05 16.92 -10.84
N ASP A 17 -3.42 18.03 -10.45
CA ASP A 17 -1.96 18.14 -10.43
C ASP A 17 -1.35 17.17 -9.42
N VAL A 18 -1.95 17.07 -8.23
CA VAL A 18 -1.49 16.13 -7.19
C VAL A 18 -1.59 14.68 -7.68
N ILE A 19 -2.70 14.33 -8.33
CA ILE A 19 -2.89 12.99 -8.92
C ILE A 19 -1.89 12.71 -10.03
N GLN A 20 -1.63 13.66 -10.91
CA GLN A 20 -0.66 13.49 -11.99
C GLN A 20 0.77 13.30 -11.47
N ARG A 21 1.13 13.96 -10.36
CA ARG A 21 2.47 13.87 -9.78
C ARG A 21 2.69 12.62 -8.93
N HIS A 22 1.73 12.27 -8.08
CA HIS A 22 1.93 11.25 -7.03
C HIS A 22 1.04 10.00 -7.22
N GLY A 23 0.07 10.05 -8.12
CA GLY A 23 -0.93 9.00 -8.32
C GLY A 23 -2.15 9.15 -7.42
N ALA A 24 -3.28 8.62 -7.89
CA ALA A 24 -4.56 8.71 -7.17
C ALA A 24 -4.54 7.92 -5.85
N ASP A 25 -3.83 6.80 -5.80
CA ASP A 25 -3.82 5.93 -4.62
C ASP A 25 -2.97 6.48 -3.48
N ALA A 26 -1.89 7.21 -3.79
CA ALA A 26 -1.14 7.96 -2.78
C ALA A 26 -2.02 9.00 -2.10
N LEU A 27 -2.82 9.75 -2.88
CA LEU A 27 -3.77 10.71 -2.34
C LEU A 27 -4.86 10.03 -1.49
N ARG A 28 -5.44 8.92 -1.96
CA ARG A 28 -6.46 8.17 -1.20
C ARG A 28 -5.91 7.68 0.12
N LEU A 29 -4.75 7.03 0.11
CA LEU A 29 -4.15 6.47 1.31
C LEU A 29 -3.72 7.56 2.29
N TYR A 30 -3.22 8.70 1.79
CA TYR A 30 -2.96 9.89 2.62
C TYR A 30 -4.22 10.36 3.36
N LEU A 31 -5.36 10.44 2.68
CA LEU A 31 -6.61 10.87 3.29
C LEU A 31 -7.14 9.84 4.30
N ILE A 32 -7.11 8.55 3.98
CA ILE A 32 -7.57 7.47 4.87
C ILE A 32 -6.70 7.38 6.13
N ASN A 33 -5.39 7.55 5.99
CA ASN A 33 -4.45 7.50 7.12
C ASN A 33 -4.41 8.82 7.92
N SER A 34 -5.25 9.80 7.57
CA SER A 34 -5.30 11.09 8.26
C SER A 34 -6.35 11.10 9.38
N PRO A 35 -6.31 12.07 10.31
CA PRO A 35 -7.32 12.22 11.36
C PRO A 35 -8.74 12.47 10.85
N VAL A 36 -8.91 12.74 9.55
CA VAL A 36 -10.23 13.02 8.94
C VAL A 36 -11.19 11.84 9.10
N VAL A 37 -10.70 10.60 9.11
CA VAL A 37 -11.53 9.41 9.31
C VAL A 37 -12.12 9.32 10.72
N ARG A 38 -11.57 10.08 11.67
CA ARG A 38 -12.08 10.23 13.04
C ARG A 38 -12.82 11.56 13.24
N ALA A 39 -13.31 12.16 12.15
CA ALA A 39 -13.98 13.46 12.12
C ALA A 39 -13.16 14.63 12.71
N GLN A 40 -11.83 14.53 12.67
CA GLN A 40 -10.93 15.60 13.09
C GLN A 40 -10.48 16.44 11.90
N ASN A 41 -10.06 17.67 12.16
CA ASN A 41 -9.59 18.58 11.11
C ASN A 41 -8.27 18.07 10.50
N LEU A 42 -8.26 17.95 9.18
CA LEU A 42 -7.05 17.69 8.40
C LEU A 42 -6.53 19.00 7.81
N ARG A 43 -5.27 19.32 8.08
CA ARG A 43 -4.53 20.33 7.32
C ARG A 43 -3.81 19.64 6.18
N PHE A 44 -4.34 19.76 4.97
CA PHE A 44 -3.76 19.14 3.78
C PHE A 44 -2.39 19.72 3.43
N PHE A 45 -1.43 18.84 3.11
CA PHE A 45 -0.13 19.20 2.57
C PHE A 45 0.28 18.21 1.48
N GLU A 46 0.66 18.70 0.30
CA GLU A 46 1.09 17.86 -0.82
C GLU A 46 2.31 17.00 -0.47
N SER A 47 3.23 17.51 0.36
CA SER A 47 4.40 16.73 0.82
C SER A 47 4.00 15.46 1.56
N GLY A 48 2.89 15.47 2.30
CA GLY A 48 2.40 14.26 2.96
C GLY A 48 1.91 13.18 1.99
N VAL A 49 1.44 13.58 0.79
CA VAL A 49 1.11 12.63 -0.28
C VAL A 49 2.38 12.02 -0.85
N HIS A 50 3.44 12.82 -1.03
CA HIS A 50 4.75 12.32 -1.43
C HIS A 50 5.35 11.34 -0.41
N ASP A 51 5.20 11.63 0.89
CA ASP A 51 5.67 10.75 1.97
C ASP A 51 4.99 9.39 1.92
N VAL A 52 3.69 9.32 1.59
CA VAL A 52 2.98 8.04 1.37
C VAL A 52 3.59 7.24 0.22
N VAL A 53 3.96 7.89 -0.89
CA VAL A 53 4.66 7.22 -2.00
C VAL A 53 5.98 6.65 -1.51
N LYS A 54 6.77 7.47 -0.81
CA LYS A 54 8.10 7.13 -0.36
C LYS A 54 8.11 6.02 0.69
N ASP A 55 7.23 6.10 1.67
CA ASP A 55 7.30 5.26 2.87
C ASP A 55 6.45 3.99 2.75
N VAL A 56 5.47 3.97 1.85
CA VAL A 56 4.57 2.81 1.65
C VAL A 56 4.78 2.19 0.28
N PHE A 57 4.56 2.96 -0.80
CA PHE A 57 4.53 2.39 -2.15
C PHE A 57 5.92 1.97 -2.65
N LEU A 58 6.97 2.74 -2.39
CA LEU A 58 8.33 2.36 -2.81
C LEU A 58 8.81 1.07 -2.12
N PRO A 59 8.70 0.89 -0.79
CA PRO A 59 9.05 -0.37 -0.15
C PRO A 59 8.21 -1.55 -0.66
N TRP A 60 6.90 -1.34 -0.86
CA TRP A 60 6.02 -2.39 -1.39
C TRP A 60 6.42 -2.82 -2.80
N TYR A 61 6.68 -1.86 -3.69
CA TYR A 61 7.16 -2.13 -5.04
C TYR A 61 8.53 -2.83 -5.03
N ASN A 62 9.44 -2.41 -4.16
CA ASN A 62 10.75 -3.04 -4.01
C ASN A 62 10.64 -4.50 -3.56
N ALA A 63 9.75 -4.80 -2.61
CA ALA A 63 9.49 -6.18 -2.17
C ALA A 63 8.92 -7.05 -3.29
N PHE A 64 7.95 -6.53 -4.06
CA PHE A 64 7.40 -7.21 -5.22
C PHE A 64 8.49 -7.46 -6.28
N ARG A 65 9.27 -6.44 -6.62
CA ARG A 65 10.35 -6.54 -7.59
C ARG A 65 11.40 -7.56 -7.17
N PHE A 66 11.77 -7.58 -5.89
CA PHE A 66 12.69 -8.58 -5.34
C PHE A 66 12.17 -10.00 -5.54
N LEU A 67 10.89 -10.27 -5.23
CA LEU A 67 10.26 -11.58 -5.45
C LEU A 67 10.35 -12.01 -6.93
N ILE A 68 10.00 -11.11 -7.86
CA ILE A 68 10.05 -11.42 -9.29
C ILE A 68 11.48 -11.72 -9.74
N GLU A 69 12.41 -10.80 -9.50
CA GLU A 69 13.75 -10.85 -10.07
C GLU A 69 14.64 -11.90 -9.39
N SER A 70 14.50 -12.08 -8.08
CA SER A 70 15.40 -12.94 -7.28
C SER A 70 14.86 -14.36 -7.09
N SER A 71 13.56 -14.58 -7.23
CA SER A 71 12.95 -15.90 -6.96
C SER A 71 12.25 -16.48 -8.19
N ILE A 72 11.25 -15.77 -8.73
CA ILE A 72 10.41 -16.32 -9.80
C ILE A 72 11.18 -16.50 -11.11
N VAL A 73 11.83 -15.45 -11.62
CA VAL A 73 12.54 -15.52 -12.90
C VAL A 73 13.66 -16.58 -12.90
N PRO A 74 14.50 -16.69 -11.86
CA PRO A 74 15.50 -17.77 -11.77
C PRO A 74 14.89 -19.17 -11.67
N TYR A 75 13.79 -19.33 -10.92
CA TYR A 75 13.07 -20.60 -10.80
C TYR A 75 12.55 -21.07 -12.18
N GLU A 76 11.87 -20.20 -12.92
CA GLU A 76 11.34 -20.54 -14.24
C GLU A 76 12.44 -20.86 -15.25
N ARG A 77 13.56 -20.12 -15.20
CA ARG A 77 14.72 -20.38 -16.06
C ARG A 77 15.39 -21.73 -15.77
N SER A 78 15.51 -22.11 -14.51
CA SER A 78 16.20 -23.34 -14.09
C SER A 78 15.35 -24.59 -14.28
N THR A 79 14.04 -24.50 -14.06
CA THR A 79 13.11 -25.63 -14.14
C THR A 79 12.44 -25.76 -15.51
N GLY A 80 12.38 -24.67 -16.27
CA GLY A 80 11.58 -24.57 -17.50
C GLY A 80 10.07 -24.57 -17.26
N GLN A 81 9.63 -24.47 -16.00
CA GLN A 81 8.22 -24.47 -15.61
C GLN A 81 7.79 -23.08 -15.15
N ALA A 82 6.59 -22.67 -15.52
CA ALA A 82 6.02 -21.41 -15.04
C ALA A 82 5.71 -21.50 -13.54
N PHE A 83 6.03 -20.44 -12.80
CA PHE A 83 5.66 -20.33 -11.39
C PHE A 83 4.16 -20.08 -11.28
N THR A 84 3.42 -21.03 -10.72
CA THR A 84 1.97 -20.94 -10.55
C THR A 84 1.59 -21.07 -9.09
N VAL A 85 0.70 -20.19 -8.63
CA VAL A 85 0.15 -20.21 -7.27
C VAL A 85 -1.31 -20.63 -7.35
N THR A 86 -1.68 -21.68 -6.62
CA THR A 86 -3.08 -22.08 -6.49
C THR A 86 -3.72 -21.31 -5.34
N PRO A 87 -4.88 -20.64 -5.54
CA PRO A 87 -5.49 -19.75 -4.54
C PRO A 87 -5.74 -20.41 -3.17
N ASP A 88 -6.10 -21.69 -3.17
CA ASP A 88 -6.44 -22.45 -1.96
C ASP A 88 -5.25 -23.25 -1.41
N SER A 89 -4.07 -23.16 -2.03
CA SER A 89 -2.90 -23.87 -1.57
C SER A 89 -2.35 -23.21 -0.31
N VAL A 90 -2.38 -23.94 0.81
CA VAL A 90 -1.63 -23.55 2.00
C VAL A 90 -0.23 -24.15 1.86
N PRO A 91 0.81 -23.32 1.68
CA PRO A 91 2.17 -23.83 1.56
C PRO A 91 2.56 -24.53 2.86
N GLN A 92 2.93 -25.80 2.75
CA GLN A 92 3.52 -26.55 3.86
C GLN A 92 5.00 -26.18 3.92
N THR A 93 5.38 -25.47 4.98
CA THR A 93 6.74 -24.98 5.19
C THR A 93 7.13 -25.20 6.65
N ASP A 94 8.31 -25.77 6.84
CA ASP A 94 8.93 -25.93 8.17
C ASP A 94 9.68 -24.66 8.61
N ASN A 95 9.81 -23.67 7.73
CA ASN A 95 10.49 -22.42 8.04
C ASN A 95 9.64 -21.59 9.02
N PHE A 96 10.25 -21.26 10.16
CA PHE A 96 9.60 -20.46 11.20
C PHE A 96 9.12 -19.09 10.69
N MET A 97 9.91 -18.40 9.86
CA MET A 97 9.56 -17.08 9.33
C MET A 97 8.37 -17.16 8.39
N ASP A 98 8.31 -18.16 7.50
CA ASP A 98 7.17 -18.33 6.60
C ASP A 98 5.88 -18.61 7.39
N ARG A 99 5.96 -19.47 8.42
CA ARG A 99 4.83 -19.75 9.32
C ARG A 99 4.38 -18.51 10.08
N TRP A 100 5.32 -17.67 10.51
CA TRP A 100 5.01 -16.40 11.17
C TRP A 100 4.33 -15.41 10.22
N ILE A 101 4.84 -15.25 8.99
CA ILE A 101 4.22 -14.38 7.97
C ILE A 101 2.79 -14.82 7.70
N LEU A 102 2.57 -16.12 7.47
CA LEU A 102 1.22 -16.68 7.23
C LEU A 102 0.28 -16.42 8.41
N SER A 103 0.74 -16.65 9.65
CA SER A 103 -0.04 -16.40 10.86
C SER A 103 -0.42 -14.91 10.99
N PHE A 104 0.52 -14.01 10.71
CA PHE A 104 0.29 -12.57 10.74
C PHE A 104 -0.72 -12.14 9.66
N THR A 105 -0.61 -12.67 8.44
CA THR A 105 -1.56 -12.40 7.35
C THR A 105 -2.98 -12.87 7.70
N GLN A 106 -3.14 -14.06 8.28
CA GLN A 106 -4.45 -14.55 8.71
C GLN A 106 -5.05 -13.68 9.82
N SER A 107 -4.22 -13.27 10.78
CA SER A 107 -4.64 -12.35 11.85
C SER A 107 -5.10 -11.01 11.29
N LEU A 108 -4.40 -10.47 10.29
CA LEU A 108 -4.78 -9.24 9.61
C LEU A 108 -6.12 -9.38 8.86
N ILE A 109 -6.35 -10.50 8.16
CA ILE A 109 -7.62 -10.75 7.45
C ILE A 109 -8.78 -10.77 8.45
N LEU A 110 -8.65 -11.49 9.56
CA LEU A 110 -9.68 -11.57 10.61
C LEU A 110 -9.97 -10.19 11.20
N PHE A 111 -8.93 -9.40 11.48
CA PHE A 111 -9.08 -8.04 11.98
C PHE A 111 -9.84 -7.15 11.00
N VAL A 112 -9.45 -7.16 9.71
CA VAL A 112 -10.12 -6.35 8.68
C VAL A 112 -11.58 -6.75 8.49
N HIS A 113 -11.89 -8.05 8.49
CA HIS A 113 -13.27 -8.53 8.43
C HIS A 113 -14.10 -8.08 9.64
N ALA A 114 -13.52 -8.08 10.84
CA ALA A 114 -14.24 -7.66 12.05
C ALA A 114 -14.52 -6.15 12.07
N GLU A 115 -13.57 -5.32 11.63
CA GLU A 115 -13.71 -3.86 11.66
C GLU A 115 -14.54 -3.29 10.48
N LEU A 116 -14.69 -4.05 9.39
CA LEU A 116 -15.45 -3.64 8.20
C LEU A 116 -16.80 -4.35 8.03
N ALA A 117 -17.18 -5.25 8.94
CA ALA A 117 -18.51 -5.88 8.97
C ALA A 117 -19.58 -4.91 9.51
#